data_AF-A0A661PR67-F1
#
_entry.id   AF-A0A661PR67-F1
#
_cell.length_a   1.000
_cell.length_b   1.000
_cell.length_c   1.000
_cell.angle_alpha   90.00
_cell.angle_beta   90.00
_cell.angle_gamma   90.00
#
_symmetry.space_group_name_H-M   'P 1'
#
loop_
_entity.id
_entity.type
_entity.pdbx_description
1 polymer ?
#
loop_
_entity_poly.entity_id
_entity_poly.type
_entity_poly.pdbx_seq_one_letter_code
_entity_poly.pdbx_strand_id
1 'polypeptide(L)'
;MTEPQAMLAVNESDIKALGNLLPTLPAHIKTVPDAVATLLVARELGLQPMTAFPDLMVINGTVGMTSKLMLGLVHKAGHRVDVISMTDEEAELDAYRRYDGEWTKVGTFTFTMEQAVTAKLAKKDTYVQYPADMLMNKAIARMVRFAFPDVIRGYVPDEMEEITGVEFGNAAHMAPLEDPLTEDEIVEVFDAEIVEDGEDTDRQQFADIGINVADLTGS
;
A
#
# COMPACT_ATOMS: atom_id res chain seq x y z
N MET A 1 -19.04 5.42 -38.06
CA MET A 1 -19.41 6.32 -36.95
C MET A 1 -18.95 5.65 -35.68
N THR A 2 -17.74 5.97 -35.26
CA THR A 2 -17.12 5.47 -34.02
C THR A 2 -17.49 6.46 -32.92
N GLU A 3 -18.14 5.97 -31.87
CA GLU A 3 -18.48 6.78 -30.69
C GLU A 3 -17.22 7.44 -30.11
N PRO A 4 -17.30 8.71 -29.67
CA PRO A 4 -16.19 9.33 -28.98
C PRO A 4 -16.00 8.64 -27.63
N GLN A 5 -14.81 8.05 -27.43
CA GLN A 5 -14.37 7.56 -26.13
C GLN A 5 -14.53 8.70 -25.11
N ALA A 6 -15.29 8.46 -24.04
CA ALA A 6 -15.50 9.41 -22.97
C ALA A 6 -14.14 9.86 -22.40
N MET A 7 -13.76 11.08 -22.74
CA MET A 7 -12.64 11.81 -22.17
C MET A 7 -12.92 11.97 -20.66
N LEU A 8 -11.94 11.58 -19.85
CA LEU A 8 -12.04 11.52 -18.39
C LEU A 8 -12.09 12.94 -17.79
N ALA A 9 -13.24 13.59 -17.84
CA ALA A 9 -13.53 14.68 -16.93
C ALA A 9 -14.05 14.05 -15.63
N VAL A 10 -13.24 14.07 -14.57
CA VAL A 10 -13.78 13.89 -13.22
C VAL A 10 -14.71 15.09 -13.01
N ASN A 11 -16.01 14.88 -13.17
CA ASN A 11 -16.97 15.97 -13.08
C ASN A 11 -17.10 16.38 -11.61
N GLU A 12 -17.41 17.64 -11.37
CA GLU A 12 -17.63 18.17 -10.02
C GLU A 12 -18.73 17.39 -9.26
N SER A 13 -19.71 16.84 -10.01
CA SER A 13 -20.73 15.93 -9.47
C SER A 13 -20.17 14.62 -8.92
N ASP A 14 -19.14 14.06 -9.55
CA ASP A 14 -18.52 12.80 -9.16
C ASP A 14 -17.66 12.99 -7.91
N ILE A 15 -16.98 14.13 -7.80
CA ILE A 15 -16.24 14.54 -6.59
C ILE A 15 -17.19 14.70 -5.42
N LYS A 16 -18.34 15.37 -5.63
CA LYS A 16 -19.36 15.57 -4.60
C LYS A 16 -20.01 14.25 -4.16
N ALA A 17 -20.25 13.33 -5.09
CA ALA A 17 -20.74 11.99 -4.78
C ALA A 17 -19.73 11.16 -3.98
N LEU A 18 -18.43 11.26 -4.30
CA LEU A 18 -17.36 10.62 -3.54
C LEU A 18 -17.23 11.18 -2.12
N GLY A 19 -17.40 12.49 -1.94
CA GLY A 19 -17.44 13.12 -0.62
C GLY A 19 -18.52 12.52 0.28
N ASN A 20 -19.72 12.28 -0.26
CA ASN A 20 -20.82 11.64 0.48
C ASN A 20 -20.57 10.15 0.79
N LEU A 21 -19.77 9.46 -0.03
CA LEU A 21 -19.47 8.03 0.11
C LEU A 21 -18.26 7.75 1.00
N LEU A 22 -17.41 8.75 1.27
CA LEU A 22 -16.24 8.64 2.13
C LEU A 22 -16.51 7.90 3.47
N PRO A 23 -17.59 8.15 4.23
CA PRO A 23 -17.87 7.40 5.47
C PRO A 23 -18.21 5.92 5.25
N THR A 24 -18.53 5.51 4.03
CA THR A 24 -18.81 4.11 3.67
C THR A 24 -17.58 3.38 3.11
N LEU A 25 -16.48 4.11 2.86
CA LEU A 25 -15.23 3.55 2.37
C LEU A 25 -14.38 3.00 3.55
N PRO A 26 -13.41 2.11 3.27
CA PRO A 26 -12.48 1.63 4.27
C PRO A 26 -11.71 2.77 4.97
N ALA A 27 -11.42 2.58 6.26
CA ALA A 27 -10.85 3.61 7.13
C ALA A 27 -9.48 4.18 6.70
N HIS A 28 -8.74 3.47 5.83
CA HIS A 28 -7.47 3.95 5.28
C HIS A 28 -7.65 4.98 4.17
N ILE A 29 -8.85 5.12 3.60
CA ILE A 29 -9.17 6.15 2.60
C ILE A 29 -9.79 7.33 3.32
N LYS A 30 -8.95 8.31 3.63
CA LYS A 30 -9.35 9.46 4.46
C LYS A 30 -9.81 10.65 3.65
N THR A 31 -9.40 10.76 2.39
CA THR A 31 -9.62 11.94 1.57
C THR A 31 -10.20 11.59 0.20
N VAL A 32 -10.89 12.56 -0.42
CA VAL A 32 -11.41 12.42 -1.79
C VAL A 32 -10.27 12.23 -2.81
N PRO A 33 -9.13 12.96 -2.74
CA PRO A 33 -7.97 12.68 -3.59
C PRO A 33 -7.47 11.24 -3.50
N ASP A 34 -7.40 10.65 -2.30
CA ASP A 34 -6.96 9.25 -2.13
C ASP A 34 -7.93 8.27 -2.79
N ALA A 35 -9.24 8.53 -2.65
CA ALA A 35 -10.27 7.73 -3.28
C ALA A 35 -10.18 7.83 -4.81
N VAL A 36 -9.98 9.03 -5.36
CA VAL A 36 -9.83 9.25 -6.81
C VAL A 36 -8.56 8.56 -7.33
N ALA A 37 -7.41 8.75 -6.68
CA ALA A 37 -6.16 8.09 -7.06
C ALA A 37 -6.30 6.56 -7.07
N THR A 38 -6.94 6.02 -6.03
CA THR A 38 -7.24 4.59 -5.92
C THR A 38 -8.13 4.10 -7.07
N LEU A 39 -9.18 4.85 -7.42
CA LEU A 39 -10.07 4.50 -8.53
C LEU A 39 -9.39 4.53 -9.89
N LEU A 40 -8.49 5.49 -10.11
CA LEU A 40 -7.71 5.58 -11.34
C LEU A 40 -6.81 4.35 -11.51
N VAL A 41 -6.06 3.99 -10.47
CA VAL A 41 -5.22 2.77 -10.47
C VAL A 41 -6.07 1.51 -10.60
N ALA A 42 -7.21 1.43 -9.90
CA ALA A 42 -8.13 0.31 -10.02
C ALA A 42 -8.61 0.10 -11.46
N ARG A 43 -8.93 1.19 -12.17
CA ARG A 43 -9.37 1.15 -13.56
C ARG A 43 -8.28 0.64 -14.49
N GLU A 44 -7.02 1.04 -14.27
CA GLU A 44 -5.87 0.54 -15.04
C GLU A 44 -5.66 -0.97 -14.85
N LEU A 45 -5.85 -1.45 -13.63
CA LEU A 45 -5.79 -2.88 -13.28
C LEU A 45 -7.03 -3.67 -13.72
N GLY A 46 -8.08 -2.99 -14.19
CA GLY A 46 -9.35 -3.62 -14.55
C GLY A 46 -10.08 -4.22 -13.34
N LEU A 47 -9.98 -3.56 -12.19
CA LEU A 47 -10.68 -3.89 -10.96
C LEU A 47 -11.94 -3.04 -10.83
N GLN A 48 -12.96 -3.60 -10.18
CA GLN A 48 -14.17 -2.83 -9.86
C GLN A 48 -13.90 -1.95 -8.63
N PRO A 49 -14.48 -0.74 -8.57
CA PRO A 49 -14.31 0.20 -7.46
C PRO A 49 -14.42 -0.45 -6.07
N MET A 50 -15.52 -1.17 -5.83
CA MET A 50 -15.80 -1.78 -4.53
C MET A 50 -14.82 -2.90 -4.14
N THR A 51 -14.24 -3.59 -5.13
CA THR A 51 -13.22 -4.61 -4.86
C THR A 51 -11.83 -4.03 -4.68
N ALA A 52 -11.58 -2.83 -5.20
CA ALA A 52 -10.25 -2.22 -5.19
C ALA A 52 -9.96 -1.48 -3.89
N PHE A 53 -10.96 -0.80 -3.29
CA PHE A 53 -10.75 -0.01 -2.08
C PHE A 53 -10.15 -0.77 -0.89
N PRO A 54 -10.52 -2.03 -0.58
CA PRO A 54 -9.88 -2.77 0.51
C PRO A 54 -8.42 -3.15 0.25
N ASP A 55 -8.05 -3.28 -1.02
CA ASP A 55 -6.79 -3.85 -1.45
C ASP A 55 -5.78 -2.82 -2.00
N LEU A 56 -6.23 -1.60 -2.26
CA LEU A 56 -5.42 -0.47 -2.69
C LEU A 56 -5.38 0.60 -1.59
N MET A 57 -4.19 1.10 -1.29
CA MET A 57 -3.94 2.01 -0.18
C MET A 57 -2.98 3.12 -0.58
N VAL A 58 -3.31 4.38 -0.30
CA VAL A 58 -2.38 5.48 -0.54
C VAL A 58 -1.37 5.56 0.60
N ILE A 59 -0.09 5.48 0.27
CA ILE A 59 1.04 5.57 1.20
C ILE A 59 2.02 6.57 0.61
N ASN A 60 2.33 7.65 1.34
CA ASN A 60 3.26 8.69 0.92
C ASN A 60 2.97 9.21 -0.51
N GLY A 61 1.69 9.45 -0.82
CA GLY A 61 1.25 9.94 -2.12
C GLY A 61 1.23 8.90 -3.25
N THR A 62 1.54 7.64 -2.97
CA THR A 62 1.52 6.56 -3.97
C THR A 62 0.55 5.45 -3.60
N VAL A 63 -0.24 4.96 -4.55
CA VAL A 63 -1.30 3.96 -4.32
C VAL A 63 -0.70 2.56 -4.21
N GLY A 64 -0.30 2.13 -3.01
CA GLY A 64 0.02 0.76 -2.56
C GLY A 64 -0.96 -0.33 -2.97
N MET A 65 -0.48 -1.57 -3.12
CA MET A 65 -1.31 -2.78 -3.29
C MET A 65 -1.03 -3.80 -2.20
N THR A 66 -2.07 -4.51 -1.75
CA THR A 66 -1.90 -5.67 -0.85
C THR A 66 -1.27 -6.85 -1.58
N SER A 67 -0.50 -7.67 -0.85
CA SER A 67 0.06 -8.92 -1.37
C SER A 67 -1.03 -9.89 -1.87
N LYS A 68 -2.20 -9.88 -1.23
CA LYS A 68 -3.37 -10.66 -1.63
C LYS A 68 -3.88 -10.24 -3.02
N LEU A 69 -3.99 -8.94 -3.28
CA LEU A 69 -4.39 -8.45 -4.59
C LEU A 69 -3.35 -8.79 -5.65
N MET A 70 -2.07 -8.61 -5.34
CA MET A 70 -0.97 -8.98 -6.23
C MET A 70 -1.06 -10.46 -6.64
N LEU A 71 -1.24 -11.36 -5.66
CA LEU A 71 -1.41 -12.79 -5.92
C LEU A 71 -2.68 -13.09 -6.73
N GLY A 72 -3.79 -12.41 -6.42
CA GLY A 72 -5.04 -12.52 -7.17
C GLY A 72 -4.89 -12.14 -8.64
N LEU A 73 -4.12 -11.09 -8.94
CA LEU A 73 -3.81 -10.67 -10.31
C LEU A 73 -2.96 -11.72 -11.04
N VAL A 74 -1.98 -12.31 -10.37
CA VAL A 74 -1.14 -13.40 -10.93
C VAL A 74 -1.99 -14.62 -11.29
N HIS A 75 -2.91 -15.02 -10.42
CA HIS A 75 -3.83 -16.11 -10.72
C HIS A 75 -4.81 -15.76 -11.84
N LYS A 76 -5.33 -14.53 -11.87
CA LYS A 76 -6.20 -14.04 -12.95
C LYS A 76 -5.47 -14.03 -14.31
N ALA A 77 -4.17 -13.76 -14.32
CA ALA A 77 -3.32 -13.87 -15.51
C ALA A 77 -3.06 -15.33 -15.95
N GLY A 78 -3.49 -16.32 -15.16
CA GLY A 78 -3.33 -17.74 -15.48
C GLY A 78 -1.97 -18.31 -15.09
N HIS A 79 -1.27 -17.66 -14.16
CA HIS A 79 -0.02 -18.14 -13.60
C HIS A 79 -0.25 -18.95 -12.31
N ARG A 80 0.76 -19.73 -11.93
CA ARG A 80 0.70 -20.63 -10.78
C ARG A 80 1.75 -20.23 -9.76
N VAL A 81 1.35 -20.26 -8.51
CA VAL A 81 2.21 -20.01 -7.35
C VAL A 81 1.95 -21.15 -6.38
N ASP A 82 3.00 -21.83 -5.96
CA ASP A 82 2.93 -22.92 -4.99
C ASP A 82 3.59 -22.48 -3.69
N VAL A 83 2.89 -22.65 -2.58
CA VAL A 83 3.43 -22.41 -1.23
C VAL A 83 4.19 -23.64 -0.79
N ILE A 84 5.49 -23.50 -0.54
CA ILE A 84 6.36 -24.60 -0.12
C ILE A 84 6.44 -24.66 1.40
N SER A 85 6.67 -23.52 2.04
CA SER A 85 6.80 -23.39 3.48
C SER A 85 6.11 -22.12 3.95
N MET A 86 5.42 -22.22 5.08
CA MET A 86 4.80 -21.09 5.77
C MET A 86 4.90 -21.37 7.26
N THR A 87 5.89 -20.75 7.90
CA THR A 87 6.22 -20.91 9.31
C THR A 87 6.52 -19.54 9.92
N ASP A 88 6.64 -19.48 11.25
CA ASP A 88 6.97 -18.23 11.96
C ASP A 88 8.43 -17.78 11.72
N GLU A 89 9.28 -18.66 11.16
CA GLU A 89 10.71 -18.40 10.91
C GLU A 89 10.99 -18.10 9.43
N GLU A 90 10.27 -18.76 8.52
CA GLU A 90 10.45 -18.63 7.08
C GLU A 90 9.16 -18.83 6.28
N ALA A 91 9.08 -18.16 5.13
CA ALA A 91 8.11 -18.41 4.08
C ALA A 91 8.82 -18.65 2.75
N GLU A 92 8.38 -19.68 2.01
CA GLU A 92 8.95 -20.09 0.73
C GLU A 92 7.86 -20.35 -0.31
N LEU A 93 8.07 -19.80 -1.52
CA LEU A 93 7.14 -19.83 -2.63
C LEU A 93 7.84 -20.17 -3.94
N ASP A 94 7.22 -21.03 -4.73
CA ASP A 94 7.60 -21.26 -6.12
C ASP A 94 6.68 -20.53 -7.08
N ALA A 95 7.28 -19.75 -7.99
CA ALA A 95 6.55 -19.05 -9.05
C ALA A 95 6.67 -19.79 -10.38
N TYR A 96 5.55 -20.01 -11.04
CA TYR A 96 5.46 -20.62 -12.37
C TYR A 96 4.73 -19.69 -13.33
N ARG A 97 5.40 -19.38 -14.45
CA ARG A 97 4.77 -18.69 -15.58
C ARG A 97 4.25 -19.69 -16.59
N ARG A 98 3.19 -19.29 -17.27
CA ARG A 98 2.62 -20.07 -18.37
C ARG A 98 2.96 -19.38 -19.69
N TYR A 99 3.66 -20.08 -20.56
CA TYR A 99 4.00 -19.64 -21.92
C TYR A 99 3.61 -20.73 -22.91
N ASP A 100 2.83 -20.39 -23.93
CA ASP A 100 2.35 -21.33 -24.98
C ASP A 100 1.73 -22.64 -24.45
N GLY A 101 1.10 -22.58 -23.28
CA GLY A 101 0.45 -23.71 -22.64
C GLY A 101 1.33 -24.52 -21.69
N GLU A 102 2.65 -24.30 -21.69
CA GLU A 102 3.63 -24.95 -20.82
C GLU A 102 3.92 -24.14 -19.55
N TRP A 103 4.26 -24.85 -18.47
CA TRP A 103 4.62 -24.25 -17.20
C TRP A 103 6.14 -24.16 -17.06
N THR A 104 6.65 -22.93 -16.89
CA THR A 104 8.07 -22.67 -16.64
C THR A 104 8.23 -22.13 -15.23
N LYS A 105 9.03 -22.82 -14.41
CA LYS A 105 9.42 -22.33 -13.09
C LYS A 105 10.31 -21.09 -13.26
N VAL A 106 9.86 -19.96 -12.75
CA VAL A 106 10.62 -18.69 -12.79
C VAL A 106 11.69 -18.67 -11.70
N GLY A 107 11.33 -19.18 -10.52
CA GLY A 107 12.23 -19.23 -9.38
C GLY A 107 11.52 -19.57 -8.08
N THR A 108 12.33 -19.70 -7.05
CA THR A 108 11.91 -19.90 -5.67
C THR A 108 12.22 -18.62 -4.89
N PHE A 109 11.23 -18.14 -4.14
CA PHE A 109 11.31 -16.89 -3.39
C PHE A 109 11.13 -17.19 -1.93
N THR A 110 12.12 -16.77 -1.14
CA THR A 110 12.13 -16.94 0.31
C THR A 110 12.18 -15.60 1.02
N PHE A 111 11.53 -15.55 2.18
CA PHE A 111 11.69 -14.47 3.14
C PHE A 111 11.75 -15.04 4.55
N THR A 112 12.78 -14.65 5.30
CA THR A 112 13.04 -15.18 6.64
C THR A 112 12.89 -14.11 7.71
N MET A 113 12.64 -14.52 8.95
CA MET A 113 12.56 -13.61 10.09
C MET A 113 13.87 -12.82 10.28
N GLU A 114 15.03 -13.41 10.01
CA GLU A 114 16.33 -12.71 10.05
C GLU A 114 16.39 -11.53 9.06
N GLN A 115 15.83 -11.71 7.86
CA GLN A 115 15.71 -10.64 6.87
C GLN A 115 14.75 -9.56 7.35
N ALA A 116 13.64 -9.93 8.00
CA ALA A 116 12.69 -8.99 8.59
C ALA A 116 13.30 -8.14 9.72
N VAL A 117 14.16 -8.74 10.55
CA VAL A 117 14.92 -8.05 11.61
C VAL A 117 15.91 -7.06 11.00
N THR A 118 16.65 -7.49 9.96
CA THR A 118 17.59 -6.62 9.23
C THR A 118 16.88 -5.44 8.58
N ALA A 119 15.67 -5.67 8.05
CA ALA A 119 14.81 -4.64 7.47
C ALA A 119 14.09 -3.77 8.52
N LYS A 120 14.31 -3.99 9.82
CA LYS A 120 13.64 -3.30 10.94
C LYS A 120 12.11 -3.43 10.96
N LEU A 121 11.55 -4.45 10.31
CA LEU A 121 10.10 -4.69 10.23
C LEU A 121 9.58 -5.56 11.38
N ALA A 122 10.44 -6.43 11.93
CA ALA A 122 10.07 -7.41 12.95
C ALA A 122 9.53 -6.81 14.27
N LYS A 123 9.71 -5.50 14.49
CA LYS A 123 9.21 -4.80 15.70
C LYS A 123 7.75 -4.32 15.57
N LYS A 124 7.14 -4.38 14.39
CA LYS A 124 5.73 -3.98 14.22
C LYS A 124 4.82 -4.99 14.90
N ASP A 125 3.78 -4.51 15.58
CA ASP A 125 2.86 -5.37 16.36
C ASP A 125 2.30 -6.53 15.53
N THR A 126 2.02 -6.32 14.25
CA THR A 126 1.49 -7.39 13.41
C THR A 126 2.52 -8.47 13.04
N TYR A 127 3.82 -8.15 13.00
CA TYR A 127 4.88 -9.16 12.88
C TYR A 127 5.00 -10.01 14.14
N VAL A 128 4.72 -9.41 15.30
CA VAL A 128 4.76 -10.11 16.59
C VAL A 128 3.53 -11.01 16.75
N GLN A 129 2.35 -10.55 16.34
CA GLN A 129 1.10 -11.30 16.47
C GLN A 129 0.94 -12.38 15.40
N TYR A 130 1.35 -12.09 14.15
CA TYR A 130 1.12 -12.95 12.98
C TYR A 130 2.40 -13.08 12.12
N PRO A 131 3.50 -13.64 12.67
CA PRO A 131 4.79 -13.71 11.98
C PRO A 131 4.73 -14.48 10.66
N ALA A 132 4.13 -15.68 10.63
CA ALA A 132 4.04 -16.48 9.39
C ALA A 132 3.30 -15.76 8.26
N ASP A 133 2.18 -15.10 8.55
CA ASP A 133 1.39 -14.35 7.57
C ASP A 133 2.18 -13.14 7.01
N MET A 134 2.93 -12.45 7.88
CA MET A 134 3.75 -11.30 7.46
C MET A 134 4.93 -11.74 6.59
N LEU A 135 5.63 -12.81 6.96
CA LEU A 135 6.71 -13.37 6.15
C LEU A 135 6.18 -13.81 4.77
N MET A 136 5.02 -14.46 4.75
CA MET A 136 4.36 -14.87 3.52
C MET A 136 3.98 -13.68 2.64
N ASN A 137 3.38 -12.64 3.21
CA ASN A 137 3.03 -11.43 2.48
C ASN A 137 4.26 -10.76 1.86
N LYS A 138 5.41 -10.77 2.55
CA LYS A 138 6.68 -10.28 2.01
C LYS A 138 7.25 -11.16 0.91
N ALA A 139 7.23 -12.48 1.09
CA ALA A 139 7.65 -13.40 0.05
C ALA A 139 6.82 -13.23 -1.23
N ILE A 140 5.49 -13.07 -1.10
CA ILE A 140 4.58 -12.80 -2.22
C ILE A 140 4.94 -11.47 -2.90
N ALA A 141 5.05 -10.37 -2.15
CA ALA A 141 5.32 -9.05 -2.73
C ALA A 141 6.64 -9.04 -3.52
N ARG A 142 7.69 -9.66 -2.96
CA ARG A 142 8.99 -9.82 -3.62
C ARG A 142 8.88 -10.68 -4.89
N MET A 143 8.18 -11.81 -4.79
CA MET A 143 7.94 -12.72 -5.91
C MET A 143 7.21 -12.00 -7.05
N VAL A 144 6.09 -11.31 -6.78
CA VAL A 144 5.29 -10.70 -7.84
C VAL A 144 6.06 -9.60 -8.56
N ARG A 145 6.81 -8.78 -7.84
CA ARG A 145 7.64 -7.72 -8.45
C ARG A 145 8.74 -8.27 -9.36
N PHE A 146 9.39 -9.36 -8.96
CA PHE A 146 10.46 -9.95 -9.76
C PHE A 146 9.92 -10.86 -10.88
N ALA A 147 9.04 -11.78 -10.52
CA ALA A 147 8.56 -12.83 -11.40
C ALA A 147 7.40 -12.39 -12.28
N PHE A 148 6.62 -11.36 -11.95
CA PHE A 148 5.41 -10.93 -12.68
C PHE A 148 5.26 -9.40 -12.83
N PRO A 149 6.30 -8.63 -13.21
CA PRO A 149 6.21 -7.17 -13.34
C PRO A 149 5.19 -6.70 -14.40
N ASP A 150 4.95 -7.52 -15.43
CA ASP A 150 3.95 -7.31 -16.48
C ASP A 150 2.51 -7.39 -15.96
N VAL A 151 2.24 -8.27 -14.99
CA VAL A 151 0.91 -8.43 -14.39
C VAL A 151 0.53 -7.22 -13.55
N ILE A 152 1.50 -6.67 -12.82
CA ILE A 152 1.33 -5.45 -12.02
C ILE A 152 1.58 -4.17 -12.84
N ARG A 153 1.77 -4.27 -14.16
CA ARG A 153 1.99 -3.15 -15.09
C ARG A 153 3.17 -2.23 -14.73
N GLY A 154 4.26 -2.79 -14.19
CA GLY A 154 5.44 -2.02 -13.81
C GLY A 154 5.27 -1.17 -12.54
N TYR A 155 4.19 -1.39 -11.80
CA TYR A 155 3.94 -0.73 -10.53
C TYR A 155 5.00 -1.13 -9.48
N VAL A 156 5.76 -0.17 -8.95
CA VAL A 156 6.65 -0.38 -7.80
C VAL A 156 6.68 0.86 -6.92
N PRO A 157 6.08 0.80 -5.73
CA PRO A 157 6.60 1.54 -4.60
C PRO A 157 6.85 0.57 -3.44
N ASP A 158 8.07 0.66 -2.92
CA ASP A 158 8.54 -0.03 -1.73
C ASP A 158 9.27 0.98 -0.88
N GLU A 159 8.61 1.60 0.10
CA GLU A 159 9.30 2.22 1.24
C GLU A 159 8.50 1.99 2.53
N MET A 160 8.92 0.95 3.25
CA MET A 160 8.89 0.74 4.71
C MET A 160 7.60 0.78 5.54
N GLU A 161 6.43 1.06 4.97
CA GLU A 161 5.17 0.83 5.67
C GLU A 161 4.38 -0.28 5.00
N GLU A 162 4.79 -1.51 5.34
CA GLU A 162 3.93 -2.65 5.18
C GLU A 162 2.56 -2.35 5.75
N ILE A 163 1.60 -2.28 4.84
CA ILE A 163 0.20 -2.51 5.07
C ILE A 163 0.11 -3.87 5.75
N THR A 164 0.10 -3.84 7.06
CA THR A 164 -0.48 -4.91 7.84
C THR A 164 -1.98 -4.74 7.67
N GLY A 165 -2.65 -5.80 7.24
CA GLY A 165 -4.06 -5.75 6.87
C GLY A 165 -4.87 -4.99 7.92
N VAL A 166 -5.77 -4.14 7.45
CA VAL A 166 -6.76 -3.43 8.25
C VAL A 166 -7.25 -4.37 9.35
N GLU A 167 -6.86 -4.10 10.60
CA GLU A 167 -7.48 -4.79 11.71
C GLU A 167 -8.97 -4.44 11.65
N PHE A 168 -9.79 -5.43 11.35
CA PHE A 168 -11.22 -5.34 11.57
C PHE A 168 -11.42 -5.29 13.08
N GLY A 169 -11.28 -4.08 13.63
CA GLY A 169 -11.53 -3.80 15.03
C GLY A 169 -12.91 -4.32 15.39
N ASN A 170 -12.95 -5.20 16.38
CA ASN A 170 -14.16 -5.65 17.03
C ASN A 170 -15.07 -4.44 17.29
N ALA A 171 -16.34 -4.58 16.93
CA ALA A 171 -17.37 -3.59 17.16
C ALA A 171 -17.43 -3.17 18.64
N ALA A 172 -16.89 -2.00 18.97
CA ALA A 172 -17.25 -1.25 20.17
C ALA A 172 -16.76 0.20 20.06
N HIS A 173 -17.67 1.15 20.34
CA HIS A 173 -17.53 2.61 20.41
C HIS A 173 -17.50 3.39 19.10
N MET A 174 -18.69 3.54 18.50
CA MET A 174 -19.04 4.77 17.79
C MET A 174 -19.23 5.89 18.81
N ALA A 175 -18.33 6.86 18.84
CA ALA A 175 -18.67 8.20 19.31
C ALA A 175 -19.35 8.96 18.16
N PRO A 176 -20.43 9.72 18.38
CA PRO A 176 -21.02 10.56 17.34
C PRO A 176 -20.03 11.65 16.92
N LEU A 177 -19.85 11.85 15.61
CA LEU A 177 -19.16 13.01 15.07
C LEU A 177 -20.08 14.23 15.25
N GLU A 178 -19.70 15.16 16.11
CA GLU A 178 -20.33 16.48 16.19
C GLU A 178 -19.73 17.38 15.10
N ASP A 179 -20.66 17.95 14.31
CA ASP A 179 -20.58 18.99 13.28
C ASP A 179 -19.78 18.76 11.96
N PRO A 180 -20.41 18.94 10.79
CA PRO A 180 -19.71 18.99 9.51
C PRO A 180 -19.00 20.34 9.31
N LEU A 181 -17.77 20.30 8.81
CA LEU A 181 -16.99 21.47 8.38
C LEU A 181 -17.75 22.27 7.31
N THR A 182 -17.79 23.61 7.47
CA THR A 182 -18.52 24.52 6.58
C THR A 182 -17.72 24.88 5.32
N GLU A 183 -18.43 25.24 4.25
CA GLU A 183 -17.89 25.51 2.90
C GLU A 183 -16.75 26.56 2.85
N ASP A 184 -16.63 27.44 3.84
CA ASP A 184 -15.59 28.48 3.90
C ASP A 184 -14.18 27.95 4.23
N GLU A 185 -14.04 26.83 4.95
CA GLU A 185 -12.71 26.24 5.26
C GLU A 185 -12.10 25.45 4.09
N ILE A 186 -12.93 25.06 3.11
CA ILE A 186 -12.49 24.29 1.94
C ILE A 186 -11.76 25.20 0.93
N VAL A 187 -12.10 26.50 0.92
CA VAL A 187 -11.54 27.49 -0.01
C VAL A 187 -10.17 27.99 0.43
N GLU A 188 -9.88 28.06 1.74
CA GLU A 188 -8.56 28.53 2.24
C GLU A 188 -7.40 27.58 1.92
N VAL A 189 -7.66 26.28 1.70
CA VAL A 189 -6.61 25.31 1.33
C VAL A 189 -6.11 25.52 -0.11
N PHE A 190 -6.88 26.19 -0.97
CA PHE A 190 -6.58 26.34 -2.40
C PHE A 190 -5.79 27.60 -2.78
N ASP A 191 -5.51 28.53 -1.85
CA ASP A 191 -4.78 29.78 -2.13
C ASP A 191 -3.46 29.94 -1.33
N ALA A 192 -2.84 28.84 -0.89
CA ALA A 192 -1.50 28.90 -0.29
C ALA A 192 -0.42 29.08 -1.38
N GLU A 193 -0.01 30.34 -1.52
CA GLU A 193 1.21 30.87 -2.13
C GLU A 193 2.41 29.91 -2.04
N ILE A 194 3.11 29.75 -3.17
CA ILE A 194 4.40 29.07 -3.27
C ILE A 194 5.39 29.79 -2.36
N VAL A 195 5.94 29.09 -1.36
CA VAL A 195 7.13 29.54 -0.62
C VAL A 195 8.26 28.53 -0.82
N GLU A 196 9.30 28.98 -1.51
CA GLU A 196 10.61 28.34 -1.61
C GLU A 196 11.45 28.57 -0.33
N ASP A 197 12.25 27.54 -0.02
CA ASP A 197 13.52 27.49 0.71
C ASP A 197 13.64 27.90 2.20
N GLY A 198 14.36 27.04 2.95
CA GLY A 198 15.23 27.50 4.04
C GLY A 198 15.37 26.60 5.27
N GLU A 199 16.40 25.74 5.25
CA GLU A 199 17.35 25.39 6.33
C GLU A 199 16.91 24.91 7.74
N ASP A 200 17.57 23.80 8.13
CA ASP A 200 18.07 23.41 9.46
C ASP A 200 17.10 23.29 10.65
N THR A 201 16.78 22.05 11.04
CA THR A 201 16.39 21.74 12.44
C THR A 201 16.73 20.31 12.91
N ASP A 202 17.88 19.76 12.53
CA ASP A 202 18.32 18.41 12.97
C ASP A 202 19.22 18.40 14.23
N ARG A 203 19.05 19.36 15.15
CA ARG A 203 19.93 19.48 16.35
C ARG A 203 19.28 19.43 17.72
N GLN A 204 17.98 19.16 17.84
CA GLN A 204 17.32 19.16 19.15
C GLN A 204 16.72 17.83 19.61
N GLN A 205 16.87 16.73 18.86
CA GLN A 205 16.29 15.43 19.27
C GLN A 205 17.29 14.40 19.83
N PHE A 206 18.58 14.74 19.95
CA PHE A 206 19.62 13.81 20.42
C PHE A 206 20.08 14.01 21.88
N ALA A 207 19.44 14.90 22.66
CA ALA A 207 19.87 15.18 24.04
C ALA A 207 19.23 14.29 25.13
N ASP A 208 18.14 13.57 24.83
CA ASP A 208 17.34 12.88 25.87
C ASP A 208 17.71 11.40 26.13
N ILE A 209 18.76 10.87 25.49
CA ILE A 209 19.18 9.46 25.68
C ILE A 209 20.59 9.34 26.29
N GLY A 210 21.23 10.45 26.67
CA GLY A 210 22.48 10.40 27.44
C GLY A 210 23.68 9.75 26.72
N ILE A 211 23.69 9.75 25.39
CA ILE A 211 24.81 9.30 24.56
C ILE A 211 25.55 10.54 24.05
N ASN A 212 26.83 10.67 24.40
CA ASN A 212 27.67 11.78 23.95
C ASN A 212 28.14 11.53 22.51
N VAL A 213 27.81 12.44 21.59
CA VAL A 213 28.10 12.36 20.15
C VAL A 213 29.61 12.47 19.84
N ALA A 214 30.45 12.81 20.82
CA ALA A 214 31.90 12.85 20.67
C ALA A 214 32.57 11.48 20.45
N ASP A 215 31.90 10.36 20.79
CA ASP A 215 32.48 9.00 20.66
C ASP A 215 32.27 8.36 19.28
N LEU A 216 31.53 9.00 18.36
CA LEU A 216 31.20 8.44 17.03
C LEU A 216 32.01 9.04 15.87
N THR A 217 32.99 9.90 16.15
CA THR A 217 33.93 10.40 15.13
C THR A 217 35.37 10.14 15.56
N GLY A 218 35.73 8.85 15.61
CA GLY A 218 37.10 8.40 15.78
C GLY A 218 37.81 8.25 14.43
N SER A 219 38.67 9.22 14.12
CA SER A 219 39.76 9.27 13.11
C SER A 219 39.43 9.15 11.62
#